data_AF-A0A955JD49-F1
#
_entry.id   AF-A0A955JD49-F1
#
_cell.length_a   1.000
_cell.length_b   1.000
_cell.length_c   1.000
_cell.angle_alpha   90.00
_cell.angle_beta   90.00
_cell.angle_gamma   90.00
#
_symmetry.space_group_name_H-M   'P 1'
#
loop_
_entity.id
_entity.type
_entity.pdbx_description
1 polymer ?
#
loop_
_entity_poly.entity_id
_entity_poly.type
_entity_poly.pdbx_seq_one_letter_code
_entity_poly.pdbx_strand_id
1 'polypeptide(L)'
;MSDEILDERQRLIQAGLDGELNAKDIALRAKLLAGDADARDEATSLAALRELIAEDRASIRAPIGLAGRMNEELARRMAPAPVTRARWSPLRSLAAAASILVLVGASFVLGRQTTSAAVDTVL
;
A
#
# COMPACT_ATOMS: atom_id res chain seq x y z
N MET A 1 11.85 45.58 7.76
CA MET A 1 11.24 44.24 7.75
C MET A 1 11.89 43.50 6.62
N SER A 2 12.58 42.38 6.88
CA SER A 2 13.29 41.64 5.83
C SER A 2 12.30 40.84 4.99
N ASP A 3 12.54 40.77 3.68
CA ASP A 3 11.69 40.02 2.72
C ASP A 3 11.49 38.55 3.14
N GLU A 4 12.49 37.97 3.79
CA GLU A 4 12.46 36.61 4.34
C GLU A 4 11.36 36.39 5.40
N ILE A 5 11.03 37.42 6.19
CA ILE A 5 9.96 37.34 7.21
C ILE A 5 8.58 37.37 6.55
N LEU A 6 8.45 38.13 5.45
CA LEU A 6 7.21 38.19 4.67
C LEU A 6 6.95 36.87 3.95
N ASP A 7 7.98 36.29 3.34
CA ASP A 7 7.88 34.98 2.68
C ASP A 7 7.51 33.87 3.67
N GLU A 8 8.15 33.83 4.84
CA GLU A 8 7.83 32.82 5.85
C GLU A 8 6.43 33.02 6.45
N ARG A 9 5.99 34.27 6.64
CA ARG A 9 4.60 34.60 7.04
C ARG A 9 3.60 34.06 6.01
N GLN A 10 3.84 34.32 4.73
CA GLN A 10 2.95 33.89 3.65
C GLN A 10 2.91 32.37 3.51
N ARG A 11 4.06 31.71 3.62
CA ARG A 11 4.18 30.25 3.64
C ARG A 11 3.37 29.62 4.78
N LEU A 12 3.48 30.15 6.00
CA LEU A 12 2.76 29.62 7.17
C LEU A 12 1.25 29.84 7.06
N ILE A 13 0.81 30.98 6.52
CA ILE A 13 -0.61 31.26 6.28
C ILE A 13 -1.17 30.24 5.28
N GLN A 14 -0.47 30.03 4.16
CA GLN A 14 -0.91 29.12 3.09
C GLN A 14 -0.91 27.65 3.54
N ALA A 15 0.17 27.17 4.15
CA ALA A 15 0.23 25.81 4.68
C ALA A 15 -0.85 25.56 5.74
N GLY A 16 -1.23 26.60 6.50
CA GLY A 16 -2.33 26.53 7.46
C GLY A 16 -3.72 26.44 6.84
N LEU A 17 -3.91 26.96 5.63
CA LEU A 17 -5.14 26.79 4.87
C LEU A 17 -5.20 25.40 4.23
N ASP A 18 -4.07 24.93 3.70
CA ASP A 18 -3.97 23.63 3.04
C ASP A 18 -3.99 22.44 4.01
N GLY A 19 -3.79 22.69 5.31
CA GLY A 19 -3.81 21.68 6.36
C GLY A 19 -2.50 20.90 6.46
N GLU A 20 -1.42 21.44 5.89
CA GLU A 20 -0.10 20.81 5.81
C GLU A 20 0.84 21.23 6.96
N LEU A 21 0.35 22.00 7.94
CA LEU A 21 1.17 22.43 9.07
C LEU A 21 1.51 21.28 10.01
N ASN A 22 2.79 21.22 10.40
CA ASN A 22 3.21 20.40 11.52
C ASN A 22 2.88 21.08 12.86
N ALA A 23 2.99 20.35 13.98
CA ALA A 23 2.66 20.86 15.31
C ALA A 23 3.43 22.12 15.74
N LYS A 24 4.67 22.30 15.25
CA LYS A 24 5.49 23.48 15.56
C LYS A 24 5.01 24.71 14.78
N ASP A 25 4.68 24.51 13.50
CA ASP A 25 4.25 25.57 12.60
C ASP A 25 2.85 26.08 12.97
N ILE A 26 2.00 25.25 13.56
CA ILE A 26 0.71 25.66 14.13
C ILE A 26 0.90 26.70 15.24
N ALA A 27 1.82 26.43 16.18
CA ALA A 27 2.10 27.36 17.27
C ALA A 27 2.72 28.67 16.77
N LEU A 28 3.61 28.58 15.78
CA LEU A 28 4.23 29.75 15.16
C LEU A 28 3.20 30.62 14.43
N ARG A 29 2.32 30.00 13.63
CA ARG A 29 1.22 30.68 12.95
C ARG A 29 0.25 31.33 13.93
N ALA A 30 -0.13 30.64 15.00
CA ALA A 30 -1.02 31.20 16.02
C ALA A 30 -0.41 32.44 16.69
N LYS A 31 0.89 32.42 16.97
CA LYS A 31 1.62 33.57 17.52
C LYS A 31 1.68 34.73 16.52
N LEU A 32 1.91 34.44 15.25
CA LEU A 32 1.93 35.42 14.15
C LEU A 32 0.58 36.12 14.02
N LEU A 33 -0.50 35.34 13.93
CA LEU A 33 -1.87 35.88 13.84
C LEU A 33 -2.25 36.66 15.10
N ALA A 34 -1.83 36.24 16.30
CA ALA A 34 -2.11 37.00 17.52
C ALA A 34 -1.42 38.38 17.53
N GLY A 35 -0.20 38.48 16.99
CA GLY A 35 0.60 39.70 17.00
C GLY A 35 0.39 40.66 15.83
N ASP A 36 -0.22 40.20 14.74
CA ASP A 36 -0.31 40.96 13.48
C ASP A 36 -1.77 41.00 12.99
N ALA A 37 -2.34 42.20 12.90
CA ALA A 37 -3.70 42.42 12.42
C ALA A 37 -3.82 42.19 10.91
N ASP A 38 -2.80 42.59 10.13
CA ASP A 38 -2.80 42.42 8.68
C ASP A 38 -2.71 40.93 8.33
N ALA A 39 -1.95 40.14 9.12
CA ALA A 39 -1.91 38.68 8.96
C ALA A 39 -3.27 38.00 9.23
N ARG A 40 -4.06 38.54 10.17
CA ARG A 40 -5.40 38.04 10.46
C ARG A 40 -6.36 38.34 9.31
N ASP A 41 -6.33 39.56 8.80
CA ASP A 41 -7.21 39.97 7.70
C ASP A 41 -6.89 39.20 6.41
N GLU A 42 -5.60 38.99 6.13
CA GLU A 42 -5.14 38.18 5.01
C GLU A 42 -5.57 36.71 5.15
N ALA A 43 -5.36 36.10 6.32
CA ALA A 43 -5.79 34.72 6.57
C ALA A 43 -7.31 34.56 6.46
N THR A 44 -8.09 35.55 6.92
CA THR A 44 -9.55 35.56 6.83
C THR A 44 -10.01 35.68 5.38
N SER A 45 -9.39 36.58 4.61
CA SER A 45 -9.70 36.79 3.19
C SER A 45 -9.41 35.53 2.36
N LEU A 46 -8.28 34.87 2.61
CA LEU A 46 -7.92 33.62 1.93
C LEU A 46 -8.84 32.46 2.32
N ALA A 47 -9.30 32.40 3.58
CA ALA A 47 -10.28 31.41 4.01
C ALA A 47 -11.63 31.61 3.29
N ALA A 48 -12.09 32.86 3.17
CA ALA A 48 -13.31 33.19 2.44
C ALA A 48 -13.21 32.85 0.93
N LEU A 49 -12.06 33.11 0.30
CA LEU A 49 -11.82 32.71 -1.09
C LEU A 49 -11.86 31.18 -1.25
N ARG A 50 -11.29 30.43 -0.31
CA ARG A 50 -11.34 28.96 -0.32
C ARG A 50 -12.77 28.43 -0.19
N GLU A 51 -13.58 29.07 0.65
CA GLU A 51 -15.00 28.71 0.81
C GLU A 51 -15.78 28.96 -0.49
N LEU A 52 -15.59 30.12 -1.13
CA LEU A 52 -16.18 30.43 -2.44
C LEU A 52 -15.77 29.41 -3.52
N ILE A 53 -14.50 29.02 -3.57
CA ILE A 53 -14.01 27.99 -4.51
C ILE A 53 -14.63 26.62 -4.17
N ALA A 54 -14.78 26.30 -2.89
CA ALA A 54 -15.39 25.04 -2.46
C ALA A 54 -16.88 24.99 -2.81
N GLU A 55 -17.60 26.10 -2.66
CA GLU A 55 -19.00 26.25 -3.06
C GLU A 55 -19.17 26.14 -4.57
N ASP A 56 -18.29 26.80 -5.34
CA ASP A 56 -18.25 26.68 -6.80
C ASP A 56 -17.95 25.23 -7.24
N ARG A 57 -17.02 24.54 -6.56
CA ARG A 57 -16.76 23.11 -6.80
C ARG A 57 -17.91 22.21 -6.38
N ALA A 58 -18.66 22.54 -5.32
CA ALA A 58 -19.85 21.79 -4.92
C ALA A 58 -20.97 21.91 -5.96
N SER A 59 -21.00 23.01 -6.71
CA SER A 59 -21.90 23.18 -7.86
C SER A 59 -21.57 22.22 -9.02
N ILE A 60 -20.31 21.76 -9.12
CA ILE A 60 -19.88 20.67 -9.99
C ILE A 60 -20.36 19.34 -9.38
N ARG A 61 -21.66 19.09 -9.51
CA ARG A 61 -22.28 17.85 -9.05
C ARG A 61 -21.70 16.70 -9.85
N ALA A 62 -21.05 15.75 -9.18
CA ALA A 62 -20.60 14.52 -9.83
C ALA A 62 -21.80 13.88 -10.56
N PRO A 63 -21.65 13.47 -11.84
CA PRO A 63 -22.75 12.88 -12.59
C PRO A 63 -23.29 11.66 -11.84
N ILE A 64 -24.61 11.58 -11.73
CA ILE A 64 -25.31 10.49 -11.04
C ILE A 64 -24.77 9.14 -11.54
N GLY A 65 -24.34 8.29 -10.60
CA GLY A 65 -23.78 6.97 -10.91
C GLY A 65 -22.28 6.92 -11.21
N LEU A 66 -21.54 8.04 -11.15
CA LEU A 66 -20.07 8.04 -11.28
C LEU A 66 -19.40 7.12 -10.25
N ALA A 67 -19.80 7.22 -8.97
CA ALA A 67 -19.29 6.36 -7.90
C ALA A 67 -19.59 4.87 -8.15
N GLY A 68 -20.78 4.56 -8.68
CA GLY A 68 -21.15 3.19 -9.07
C GLY A 68 -20.26 2.66 -10.17
N ARG A 69 -20.04 3.43 -11.24
CA ARG A 69 -19.15 3.05 -12.36
C ARG A 69 -17.69 2.93 -11.94
N MET A 70 -17.21 3.82 -11.05
CA MET A 70 -15.86 3.71 -10.50
C MET A 70 -15.70 2.46 -9.65
N ASN A 71 -16.68 2.14 -8.80
CA ASN A 71 -16.65 0.91 -8.00
C ASN A 71 -16.71 -0.35 -8.88
N GLU A 72 -17.49 -0.32 -9.94
CA GLU A 72 -17.59 -1.44 -10.88
C GLU A 72 -16.27 -1.66 -11.64
N GLU A 73 -15.62 -0.58 -12.08
CA GLU A 73 -14.31 -0.63 -12.74
C GLU A 73 -13.20 -1.07 -11.76
N LEU A 74 -13.25 -0.61 -10.51
CA LEU A 74 -12.34 -1.02 -9.45
C LEU A 74 -12.51 -2.51 -9.12
N ALA A 75 -13.76 -3.00 -9.07
CA ALA A 75 -14.09 -4.40 -8.86
C ALA A 75 -13.63 -5.30 -10.02
N ARG A 76 -13.71 -4.83 -11.28
CA ARG A 76 -13.16 -5.55 -12.44
C ARG A 76 -11.64 -5.67 -12.37
N ARG A 77 -10.94 -4.63 -11.91
CA ARG A 77 -9.48 -4.62 -11.79
C ARG A 77 -8.97 -5.41 -10.59
N MET A 78 -9.73 -5.42 -9.49
CA MET A 78 -9.41 -6.20 -8.29
C MET A 78 -10.02 -7.60 -8.30
N ALA A 79 -10.77 -7.98 -9.35
CA ALA A 79 -11.29 -9.32 -9.51
C ALA A 79 -10.09 -10.29 -9.53
N PRO A 80 -9.95 -11.18 -8.52
CA PRO A 80 -8.89 -12.16 -8.54
C PRO A 80 -9.07 -13.02 -9.79
N ALA A 81 -7.99 -13.21 -10.55
CA ALA A 81 -7.98 -14.11 -11.69
C ALA A 81 -8.61 -15.45 -11.26
N PRO A 82 -9.52 -16.04 -12.05
CA PRO A 82 -10.08 -17.33 -11.69
C PRO A 82 -8.90 -18.28 -11.53
N VAL A 83 -8.65 -18.70 -10.29
CA VAL A 83 -7.85 -19.88 -10.00
C VAL A 83 -8.60 -21.02 -10.63
N THR A 84 -8.32 -21.26 -11.91
CA THR A 84 -8.64 -22.52 -12.57
C THR A 84 -8.05 -23.56 -11.66
N ARG A 85 -8.91 -24.24 -10.88
CA ARG A 85 -8.54 -25.44 -10.16
C ARG A 85 -8.05 -26.37 -11.24
N ALA A 86 -6.74 -26.40 -11.45
CA ALA A 86 -6.09 -27.37 -12.29
C ALA A 86 -6.62 -28.71 -11.79
N ARG A 87 -7.40 -29.39 -12.62
CA ARG A 87 -7.94 -30.69 -12.29
C ARG A 87 -6.74 -31.63 -12.34
N TRP A 88 -6.06 -31.82 -11.21
CA TRP A 88 -4.92 -32.73 -11.12
C TRP A 88 -5.41 -34.10 -11.56
N SER A 89 -5.00 -34.52 -12.76
CA SER A 89 -5.37 -35.83 -13.29
C SER A 89 -4.80 -36.89 -12.33
N PRO A 90 -5.62 -37.83 -11.80
CA PRO A 90 -5.15 -38.86 -10.85
C PRO A 90 -4.03 -39.74 -11.43
N LEU A 91 -3.84 -39.72 -12.76
CA LEU A 91 -2.76 -40.39 -13.47
C LEU A 91 -1.35 -39.87 -13.10
N ARG A 92 -1.19 -38.61 -12.69
CA ARG A 92 0.13 -38.06 -12.32
C ARG A 92 0.59 -38.50 -10.93
N SER A 93 -0.35 -38.79 -10.02
CA SER A 93 -0.02 -39.26 -8.66
C SER A 93 0.49 -40.72 -8.65
N LEU A 94 0.04 -41.54 -9.59
CA LEU A 94 0.45 -42.94 -9.70
C LEU A 94 1.91 -43.07 -10.15
N ALA A 95 2.37 -42.20 -11.06
CA ALA A 95 3.76 -42.17 -11.51
C ALA A 95 4.75 -41.73 -10.39
N ALA A 96 4.32 -40.81 -9.52
CA ALA A 96 5.12 -40.35 -8.38
C ALA A 96 5.24 -41.42 -7.27
N ALA A 97 4.18 -42.20 -7.03
CA ALA A 97 4.22 -43.27 -6.05
C ALA A 97 5.14 -44.43 -6.46
N ALA A 98 5.17 -44.78 -7.76
CA ALA A 98 6.04 -45.84 -8.27
C ALA A 98 7.54 -45.51 -8.14
N SER A 99 7.90 -44.24 -8.35
CA SER A 99 9.31 -43.79 -8.32
C SER A 99 9.89 -43.76 -6.90
N ILE A 100 9.08 -43.48 -5.88
CA ILE A 100 9.48 -43.56 -4.46
C ILE A 100 9.76 -45.02 -4.04
N LEU A 101 8.91 -45.97 -4.47
CA LEU A 101 9.09 -47.39 -4.16
C LEU A 101 10.38 -47.97 -4.77
N VAL A 102 10.74 -47.54 -5.99
CA VAL A 102 12.00 -47.95 -6.63
C VAL A 102 13.21 -47.41 -5.85
N LEU A 103 13.16 -46.16 -5.39
CA LEU A 103 14.27 -45.57 -4.64
C LEU A 103 14.49 -46.25 -3.28
N VAL A 104 13.40 -46.52 -2.55
CA VAL A 104 13.47 -47.22 -1.25
C VAL A 104 13.96 -48.66 -1.42
N GLY A 105 13.48 -49.37 -2.44
CA GLY A 105 13.95 -50.72 -2.77
C GLY A 105 15.44 -50.75 -3.12
N ALA A 106 15.91 -49.79 -3.92
CA ALA A 106 17.32 -49.68 -4.29
C ALA A 106 18.22 -49.39 -3.08
N SER A 107 17.83 -48.47 -2.19
CA SER A 107 18.60 -48.18 -0.97
C SER A 107 18.67 -49.36 -0.01
N PHE A 108 17.59 -50.17 0.09
CA PHE A 108 17.59 -51.38 0.93
C PHE A 108 18.51 -52.48 0.39
N VAL A 109 18.54 -52.68 -0.94
CA VAL A 109 19.45 -53.66 -1.57
C VAL A 109 20.91 -53.24 -1.44
N LEU A 110 21.21 -51.95 -1.62
CA LEU A 110 22.56 -51.42 -1.45
C LEU A 110 23.05 -51.55 0.01
N GLY A 111 22.15 -51.34 0.98
CA GLY A 111 22.45 -51.50 2.41
C GLY A 111 22.75 -52.94 2.84
N ARG A 112 22.17 -53.96 2.20
CA ARG A 112 22.49 -55.37 2.53
C ARG A 112 23.83 -55.83 1.95
N GLN A 113 24.23 -55.33 0.78
CA GLN A 113 25.51 -55.71 0.17
C GLN A 113 26.71 -55.19 0.97
N THR A 114 26.63 -53.99 1.56
CA THR A 114 27.72 -53.41 2.36
C THR A 114 27.89 -54.11 3.71
N THR A 115 26.81 -54.63 4.31
CA THR A 115 26.93 -55.42 5.56
C THR A 115 27.51 -56.81 5.34
N SER A 116 27.31 -57.43 4.17
CA SER A 116 27.90 -58.75 3.87
C SER A 116 29.42 -58.66 3.67
N ALA A 117 29.93 -57.53 3.17
CA ALA A 117 31.36 -57.32 2.98
C ALA A 117 32.10 -56.89 4.26
N ALA A 118 31.38 -56.39 5.27
CA ALA A 118 31.97 -55.89 6.52
C ALA A 118 32.09 -56.95 7.63
N VAL A 119 31.47 -58.13 7.46
CA VAL A 119 31.51 -59.21 8.47
C VAL A 119 32.67 -60.20 8.23
N ASP A 120 33.19 -60.30 6.99
CA ASP A 120 34.29 -61.22 6.65
C ASP A 120 35.71 -60.68 6.89
N THR A 121 35.87 -59.47 7.45
CA THR A 121 37.19 -58.87 7.77
C THR A 121 37.51 -58.80 9.27
N VAL A 122 36.70 -59.42 10.13
CA VAL A 122 37.00 -59.58 11.56
C VAL A 122 36.96 -61.07 11.93
N LEU A 123 37.95 -61.82 11.44
CA LEU A 123 38.44 -63.07 12.04
C LEU A 123 39.88 -63.33 11.58
#